data_AF-A0A832MJU0-F1
#
_entry.id   AF-A0A832MJU0-F1
#
_cell.length_a   1.000
_cell.length_b   1.000
_cell.length_c   1.000
_cell.angle_alpha   90.00
_cell.angle_beta   90.00
_cell.angle_gamma   90.00
#
_symmetry.space_group_name_H-M   'P 1'
#
loop_
_entity.id
_entity.type
_entity.pdbx_description
1 polymer ?
#
loop_
_entity_poly.entity_id
_entity_poly.type
_entity_poly.pdbx_seq_one_letter_code
_entity_poly.pdbx_strand_id
1 'polypeptide(L)'
;MDKQVEFLVKLRDASLMIADAANEYIDALAPPEVKETAKATTAVQEAAFTALRFEPQQGAKLGQFEVAYKQNNLQDKWQSAYNILRNSNAIIKDRYHGETYQYSYWLYGEDKIYRQKLKT
;
A
#
# COMPACT_ATOMS: atom_id res chain seq x y z
N MET A 1 26.44 14.80 1.35
CA MET A 1 25.71 13.65 0.77
C MET A 1 26.57 13.11 -0.36
N ASP A 2 26.74 11.79 -0.47
CA ASP A 2 27.56 11.18 -1.52
C ASP A 2 26.91 11.42 -2.89
N LYS A 3 27.68 11.90 -3.88
CA LYS A 3 27.18 12.24 -5.22
C LYS A 3 26.59 11.02 -5.93
N GLN A 4 27.09 9.82 -5.62
CA GLN A 4 26.55 8.58 -6.17
C GLN A 4 25.17 8.28 -5.59
N VAL A 5 25.00 8.49 -4.28
CA VAL A 5 23.70 8.33 -3.61
C VAL A 5 22.68 9.33 -4.14
N GLU A 6 23.08 10.59 -4.34
CA GLU A 6 22.20 11.62 -4.90
C GLU A 6 21.74 11.28 -6.34
N PHE A 7 22.66 10.77 -7.17
CA PHE A 7 22.31 10.30 -8.52
C PHE A 7 21.30 9.15 -8.48
N LEU A 8 21.53 8.14 -7.62
CA LEU A 8 20.63 6.99 -7.51
C LEU A 8 19.24 7.39 -6.97
N VAL A 9 19.17 8.35 -6.04
CA VAL A 9 17.90 8.91 -5.56
C VAL A 9 17.14 9.60 -6.70
N LYS A 10 17.81 10.46 -7.47
CA LYS A 10 17.20 11.14 -8.62
C LYS A 10 16.72 10.15 -9.69
N LEU A 11 17.51 9.11 -9.97
CA LEU A 11 17.12 8.07 -10.91
C LEU A 11 15.86 7.33 -10.43
N ARG A 12 15.82 6.92 -9.16
CA ARG A 12 14.65 6.27 -8.57
C ARG A 12 13.42 7.17 -8.69
N ASP A 13 13.54 8.43 -8.30
CA ASP A 13 12.42 9.37 -8.29
C ASP A 13 11.90 9.61 -9.73
N ALA A 14 12.79 9.73 -10.71
CA ALA A 14 12.41 9.82 -12.12
C ALA A 14 11.71 8.55 -12.63
N SER A 15 12.21 7.36 -12.27
CA SER A 15 11.57 6.10 -12.64
C SER A 15 10.18 5.95 -12.02
N LEU A 16 9.98 6.42 -10.78
CA LEU A 16 8.67 6.45 -10.14
C LEU A 16 7.71 7.39 -10.88
N MET A 17 8.16 8.59 -11.25
CA MET A 17 7.34 9.52 -12.05
C MET A 17 6.92 8.93 -13.40
N ILE A 18 7.82 8.19 -14.06
CA ILE A 18 7.51 7.52 -15.33
C ILE A 18 6.49 6.39 -15.12
N ALA A 19 6.65 5.60 -14.04
CA ALA A 19 5.70 4.55 -13.72
C ALA A 19 4.30 5.11 -13.42
N ASP A 20 4.22 6.20 -12.66
CA ASP A 20 2.96 6.87 -12.35
C ASP A 20 2.26 7.38 -13.62
N ALA A 21 3.01 8.05 -14.52
CA ALA A 21 2.48 8.53 -15.80
C ALA A 21 2.01 7.39 -16.73
N ALA A 22 2.75 6.27 -16.75
CA ALA A 22 2.35 5.10 -17.54
C ALA A 22 1.06 4.47 -16.99
N ASN A 23 0.91 4.38 -15.67
CA ASN A 23 -0.30 3.87 -15.04
C ASN A 23 -1.51 4.77 -15.34
N GLU A 24 -1.36 6.10 -15.26
CA GLU A 24 -2.42 7.05 -15.60
C GLU A 24 -2.87 6.89 -17.07
N TYR A 25 -1.92 6.68 -17.98
CA TYR A 25 -2.22 6.47 -19.39
C TYR A 25 -2.92 5.13 -19.65
N ILE A 26 -2.52 4.07 -18.95
CA ILE A 26 -3.20 2.77 -18.97
C ILE A 26 -4.65 2.94 -18.49
N ASP A 27 -4.87 3.66 -17.39
CA ASP A 27 -6.21 3.92 -16.85
C ASP A 27 -7.06 4.76 -17.81
N ALA A 28 -6.47 5.74 -18.49
CA ALA A 28 -7.19 6.54 -19.49
C ALA A 28 -7.70 5.66 -20.65
N LEU A 29 -6.89 4.68 -21.07
CA LEU A 29 -7.17 3.80 -22.21
C LEU A 29 -7.96 2.53 -21.85
N ALA A 30 -8.06 2.19 -20.55
CA ALA A 30 -8.76 0.99 -20.12
C ALA A 30 -10.27 1.06 -20.46
N PRO A 31 -10.84 0.02 -21.10
CA PRO A 31 -12.29 -0.11 -21.28
C PRO A 31 -13.03 -0.07 -19.93
N PRO A 32 -14.30 0.39 -19.87
CA PRO A 32 -15.04 0.48 -18.61
C PRO A 32 -15.16 -0.87 -17.87
N GLU A 33 -15.26 -1.97 -18.60
CA GLU A 33 -15.25 -3.34 -18.05
C GLU A 33 -13.92 -3.69 -17.36
N VAL A 34 -12.80 -3.18 -17.91
CA VAL A 34 -11.44 -3.31 -17.36
C VAL A 34 -11.19 -2.31 -16.23
N LYS A 35 -11.94 -1.21 -16.12
CA LYS A 35 -11.84 -0.29 -14.97
C LYS A 35 -12.51 -0.86 -13.72
N GLU A 36 -13.63 -1.57 -13.89
CA GLU A 36 -14.28 -2.30 -12.80
C GLU A 36 -13.50 -3.56 -12.43
N THR A 37 -12.95 -4.29 -13.41
CA THR A 37 -12.04 -5.40 -13.11
C THR A 37 -10.67 -4.95 -12.64
N ALA A 38 -10.02 -3.89 -13.10
CA ALA A 38 -8.70 -3.45 -12.58
C ALA A 38 -8.79 -2.96 -11.12
N LYS A 39 -9.92 -2.38 -10.71
CA LYS A 39 -10.24 -2.19 -9.29
C LYS A 39 -10.44 -3.51 -8.52
N ALA A 40 -10.73 -4.61 -9.22
CA ALA A 40 -10.97 -5.95 -8.68
C ALA A 40 -9.89 -7.04 -9.02
N THR A 41 -8.91 -6.79 -9.89
CA THR A 41 -8.04 -7.82 -10.54
C THR A 41 -6.56 -7.47 -10.58
N THR A 42 -6.09 -6.59 -9.70
CA THR A 42 -4.97 -7.04 -8.86
C THR A 42 -5.59 -7.45 -7.54
N ALA A 43 -6.16 -8.66 -7.48
CA ALA A 43 -6.30 -9.36 -6.21
C ALA A 43 -4.88 -9.63 -5.72
N VAL A 44 -4.23 -8.57 -5.23
CA VAL A 44 -3.04 -8.67 -4.39
C VAL A 44 -3.45 -9.70 -3.35
N GLN A 45 -2.70 -10.78 -3.24
CA GLN A 45 -3.02 -11.72 -2.18
C GLN A 45 -2.73 -11.01 -0.87
N GLU A 46 -3.56 -11.21 0.15
CA GLU A 46 -3.32 -10.66 1.49
C GLU A 46 -1.91 -11.03 2.01
N ALA A 47 -1.30 -12.08 1.44
CA ALA A 47 0.12 -12.46 1.54
C ALA A 47 1.11 -11.28 1.44
N ALA A 48 0.84 -10.28 0.60
CA ALA A 48 1.70 -9.09 0.47
C ALA A 48 1.75 -8.28 1.78
N PHE A 49 0.69 -8.34 2.58
CA PHE A 49 0.59 -7.70 3.87
C PHE A 49 0.93 -8.64 5.02
N THR A 50 0.49 -9.90 5.00
CA THR A 50 0.77 -10.84 6.11
C THR A 50 2.26 -11.18 6.25
N ALA A 51 3.08 -10.92 5.23
CA ALA A 51 4.53 -10.98 5.30
C ALA A 51 5.16 -9.89 6.19
N LEU A 52 4.41 -8.85 6.58
CA LEU A 52 4.89 -7.78 7.45
C LEU A 52 4.72 -8.13 8.94
N ARG A 53 5.62 -7.60 9.76
CA ARG A 53 5.56 -7.62 11.22
C ARG A 53 4.63 -6.52 11.72
N PHE A 54 3.43 -6.93 12.14
CA PHE A 54 2.42 -6.08 12.75
C PHE A 54 2.45 -6.19 14.27
N GLU A 55 2.36 -5.07 14.95
CA GLU A 55 2.32 -4.97 16.41
C GLU A 55 0.96 -4.46 16.88
N PRO A 56 0.31 -5.11 17.86
CA PRO A 56 -0.99 -4.73 18.35
C PRO A 56 -0.94 -3.41 19.10
N GLN A 57 -1.95 -2.57 18.85
CA GLN A 57 -2.17 -1.29 19.49
C GLN A 57 -3.64 -1.11 19.83
N GLN A 58 -3.89 -0.31 20.86
CA GLN A 58 -5.23 0.05 21.32
C GLN A 58 -5.43 1.55 21.11
N GLY A 59 -6.47 1.90 20.35
CA GLY A 59 -6.90 3.27 20.14
C GLY A 59 -8.19 3.56 20.89
N ALA A 60 -8.30 4.78 21.44
CA ALA A 60 -9.50 5.22 22.13
C ALA A 60 -10.76 5.21 21.23
N LYS A 61 -10.60 5.48 19.93
CA LYS A 61 -11.72 5.54 18.95
C LYS A 61 -11.76 4.34 17.98
N LEU A 62 -10.60 3.76 17.67
CA LEU A 62 -10.49 2.65 16.70
C LEU A 62 -10.61 1.26 17.34
N GLY A 63 -10.53 1.16 18.67
CA GLY A 63 -10.42 -0.14 19.33
C GLY A 63 -9.06 -0.77 19.09
N GLN A 64 -9.02 -2.09 18.91
CA GLN A 64 -7.79 -2.83 18.59
C GLN A 64 -7.46 -2.70 17.11
N PHE A 65 -6.22 -2.30 16.82
CA PHE A 65 -5.63 -2.28 15.49
C PHE A 65 -4.17 -2.72 15.59
N GLU A 66 -3.53 -2.97 14.47
CA GLU A 66 -2.12 -3.35 14.45
C GLU A 66 -1.34 -2.46 13.49
N VAL A 67 -0.07 -2.24 13.78
CA VAL A 67 0.81 -1.36 13.01
C VAL A 67 2.07 -2.09 12.59
N ALA A 68 2.40 -2.01 11.31
CA ALA A 68 3.70 -2.41 10.78
C ALA A 68 4.56 -1.17 10.52
N TYR A 69 5.65 -1.05 11.28
CA TYR A 69 6.64 0.02 11.12
C TYR A 69 7.65 -0.34 10.03
N LYS A 70 8.00 0.61 9.17
CA LYS A 70 8.99 0.42 8.10
C LYS A 70 10.33 -0.12 8.61
N GLN A 71 10.84 0.46 9.70
CA GLN A 71 12.12 0.06 10.31
C GLN A 71 12.14 -1.38 10.86
N ASN A 72 10.97 -1.95 11.16
CA ASN A 72 10.85 -3.30 11.73
C ASN A 72 10.58 -4.35 10.63
N ASN A 73 10.59 -3.96 9.35
CA ASN A 73 10.23 -4.78 8.22
C ASN A 73 11.32 -4.75 7.13
N LEU A 74 11.38 -5.82 6.32
CA LEU A 74 12.23 -5.83 5.14
C LEU A 74 11.78 -4.74 4.16
N GLN A 75 12.72 -3.89 3.72
CA GLN A 75 12.42 -2.72 2.90
C GLN A 75 11.61 -3.07 1.64
N ASP A 76 12.01 -4.13 0.92
CA ASP A 76 11.34 -4.53 -0.32
C ASP A 76 9.88 -4.97 -0.07
N LYS A 77 9.65 -5.73 1.00
CA LYS A 77 8.31 -6.20 1.39
C LYS A 77 7.43 -5.04 1.83
N TRP A 78 7.98 -4.16 2.67
CA TRP A 78 7.27 -2.99 3.17
C TRP A 78 6.93 -2.03 2.04
N GLN A 79 7.88 -1.73 1.15
CA GLN A 79 7.68 -0.82 0.03
C GLN A 79 6.61 -1.35 -0.94
N SER A 80 6.62 -2.66 -1.21
CA SER A 80 5.59 -3.30 -2.04
C SER A 80 4.20 -3.11 -1.44
N ALA A 81 4.01 -3.43 -0.16
CA ALA A 81 2.73 -3.26 0.52
C ALA A 81 2.30 -1.78 0.60
N TYR A 82 3.25 -0.89 0.88
CA TYR A 82 3.00 0.55 0.93
C TYR A 82 2.54 1.10 -0.42
N ASN A 83 3.19 0.70 -1.52
CA ASN A 83 2.82 1.14 -2.87
C ASN A 83 1.41 0.69 -3.25
N ILE A 84 1.01 -0.53 -2.87
CA ILE A 84 -0.36 -1.04 -3.10
C ILE A 84 -1.38 -0.13 -2.42
N LEU A 85 -1.18 0.16 -1.14
CA LEU A 85 -2.09 1.01 -0.36
C LEU A 85 -2.09 2.47 -0.84
N ARG A 86 -0.94 2.98 -1.26
CA ARG A 86 -0.80 4.32 -1.81
C ARG A 86 -1.56 4.44 -3.13
N ASN A 87 -1.39 3.48 -4.03
CA ASN A 87 -2.06 3.47 -5.34
C ASN A 87 -3.58 3.30 -5.20
N SER A 88 -4.03 2.56 -4.19
CA SER A 88 -5.45 2.41 -3.88
C SER A 88 -6.02 3.55 -3.03
N ASN A 89 -5.26 4.60 -2.73
CA ASN A 89 -5.64 5.70 -1.83
C ASN A 89 -6.21 5.23 -0.47
N ALA A 90 -5.65 4.15 0.08
CA ALA A 90 -6.15 3.51 1.30
C ALA A 90 -5.95 4.42 2.53
N ILE A 91 -7.02 5.06 2.98
CA ILE A 91 -7.03 5.92 4.17
C ILE A 91 -7.93 5.32 5.24
N ILE A 92 -7.87 5.86 6.45
CA ILE A 92 -8.66 5.32 7.58
C ILE A 92 -10.18 5.27 7.31
N LYS A 93 -10.68 6.19 6.47
CA LYS A 93 -12.08 6.28 6.04
C LYS A 93 -12.42 5.32 4.90
N ASP A 94 -11.46 4.97 4.07
CA ASP A 94 -11.62 4.15 2.88
C ASP A 94 -10.48 3.12 2.86
N ARG A 95 -10.70 2.03 3.58
CA ARG A 95 -9.66 1.05 3.90
C ARG A 95 -9.59 0.01 2.80
N TYR A 96 -8.38 -0.33 2.40
CA TYR A 96 -8.14 -1.35 1.40
C TYR A 96 -8.34 -2.75 1.97
N HIS A 97 -9.14 -3.55 1.29
CA HIS A 97 -9.23 -5.00 1.52
C HIS A 97 -9.79 -5.69 0.27
N GLY A 98 -9.41 -6.95 0.07
CA GLY A 98 -10.08 -7.83 -0.89
C GLY A 98 -11.32 -8.49 -0.29
N GLU A 99 -12.08 -9.21 -1.13
CA GLU A 99 -13.29 -9.94 -0.72
C GLU A 99 -13.01 -11.05 0.30
N THR A 100 -11.85 -11.70 0.19
CA THR A 100 -11.44 -12.85 1.03
C THR A 100 -10.46 -12.49 2.13
N TYR A 101 -10.19 -11.20 2.33
CA TYR A 101 -9.20 -10.74 3.30
C TYR A 101 -9.70 -10.91 4.73
N GLN A 102 -8.77 -11.14 5.64
CA GLN A 102 -9.05 -11.15 7.08
C GLN A 102 -8.94 -9.75 7.70
N TYR A 103 -8.13 -8.88 7.11
CA TYR A 103 -7.85 -7.54 7.60
C TYR A 103 -8.16 -6.46 6.56
N SER A 104 -8.53 -5.29 7.08
CA SER A 104 -8.55 -4.02 6.37
C SER A 104 -7.25 -3.27 6.61
N TYR A 105 -6.70 -2.63 5.58
CA TYR A 105 -5.41 -1.97 5.59
C TYR A 105 -5.52 -0.50 5.20
N TRP A 106 -4.72 0.37 5.81
CA TRP A 106 -4.68 1.78 5.44
C TRP A 106 -3.35 2.45 5.80
N LEU A 107 -3.14 3.62 5.22
CA LEU A 107 -2.02 4.51 5.53
C LEU A 107 -2.50 5.67 6.40
N TYR A 108 -1.68 6.05 7.37
CA TYR A 108 -1.88 7.24 8.19
C TYR A 108 -0.52 7.79 8.65
N GLY A 109 -0.12 8.93 8.09
CA GLY A 109 1.23 9.46 8.26
C GLY A 109 2.28 8.68 7.47
N GLU A 110 3.54 8.84 7.87
CA GLU A 110 4.71 8.26 7.18
C GLU A 110 5.22 7.01 7.89
N ASP A 111 5.88 6.12 7.14
CA ASP A 111 6.60 4.93 7.61
C ASP A 111 5.78 3.90 8.42
N LYS A 112 4.45 3.95 8.34
CA LYS A 112 3.53 3.04 9.02
C LYS A 112 2.46 2.51 8.09
N ILE A 113 2.18 1.22 8.21
CA ILE A 113 1.02 0.57 7.62
C ILE A 113 0.14 0.09 8.76
N TYR A 114 -1.14 0.42 8.70
CA TYR A 114 -2.11 0.03 9.71
C TYR A 114 -2.99 -1.10 9.19
N ARG A 115 -3.41 -1.98 10.09
CA ARG A 115 -4.45 -2.97 9.80
C ARG A 115 -5.43 -3.15 10.95
N GLN A 116 -6.62 -3.59 10.63
CA GLN A 116 -7.64 -3.99 11.60
C GLN A 116 -8.45 -5.15 11.05
N LYS A 117 -8.72 -6.14 11.89
CA LYS A 117 -9.50 -7.32 11.52
C LYS A 117 -10.87 -6.88 11.01
N LEU A 118 -11.27 -7.42 9.86
CA LEU A 118 -12.62 -7.21 9.34
C LEU A 118 -13.62 -7.86 10.27
N LYS A 119 -14.73 -7.17 10.54
CA LYS A 119 -15.87 -7.79 11.22
C LYS A 119 -16.57 -8.63 10.17
N THR A 120 -16.23 -9.92 10.14
CA THR A 120 -17.00 -10.92 9.41
C THR A 120 -18.38 -11.08 10.04
#